data_AF-A0A3L7XKK5-F1
#
_entry.id   AF-A0A3L7XKK5-F1
#
_cell.length_a   1.000
_cell.length_b   1.000
_cell.length_c   1.000
_cell.angle_alpha   90.00
_cell.angle_beta   90.00
_cell.angle_gamma   90.00
#
_symmetry.space_group_name_H-M   'P 1'
#
loop_
_entity.id
_entity.type
_entity.pdbx_description
1 polymer ?
#
loop_
_entity_poly.entity_id
_entity_poly.type
_entity_poly.pdbx_seq_one_letter_code
_entity_poly.pdbx_strand_id
1 'polypeptide(L)'
;AVLVDRGWISQAASMGDLAQFEEPAGKRIEGWLHLTQLLPGGRTEPPPAEPRTAWYRADIAGIQAQLAYPLLPMYLEAGPGSPAAPGLRRFEPDIAFDDGPHMGYALQWFLFCGILAVGYVSFVKRNGV
;
A
#
# COMPACT_ATOMS: atom_id res chain seq x y z
N ALA A 1 -0.01 2.58 -23.10
CA ALA A 1 0.51 1.42 -22.35
C ALA A 1 0.01 1.49 -20.91
N VAL A 2 0.12 0.40 -20.14
CA VAL A 2 -0.21 0.37 -18.71
C VAL A 2 1.08 0.08 -17.95
N LEU A 3 1.33 0.83 -16.86
CA LEU A 3 2.44 0.53 -15.96
C LEU A 3 2.09 -0.73 -15.15
N VAL A 4 3.05 -1.65 -15.00
CA VAL A 4 2.86 -2.87 -14.21
C VAL A 4 3.78 -2.82 -13.00
N ASP A 5 3.18 -2.78 -11.80
CA ASP A 5 3.89 -3.12 -10.58
C ASP A 5 4.03 -4.64 -10.51
N ARG A 6 5.27 -5.11 -10.48
CA ARG A 6 5.61 -6.54 -10.50
C ARG A 6 5.67 -7.09 -9.06
N GLY A 7 5.37 -6.29 -8.05
CA GLY A 7 5.48 -6.68 -6.65
C GLY A 7 6.88 -6.42 -6.12
N TRP A 8 7.24 -7.13 -5.05
CA TRP A 8 8.38 -6.75 -4.22
C TRP A 8 9.53 -7.76 -4.23
N ILE A 9 10.72 -7.22 -4.05
CA ILE A 9 11.94 -7.95 -3.74
C ILE A 9 12.40 -7.58 -2.33
N SER A 10 13.29 -8.37 -1.75
CA SER A 10 13.85 -8.02 -0.44
C SER A 10 14.75 -6.79 -0.53
N GLN A 11 14.91 -6.07 0.59
CA GLN A 11 15.87 -4.96 0.69
C GLN A 11 17.31 -5.40 0.34
N ALA A 12 17.68 -6.63 0.69
CA ALA A 12 18.99 -7.19 0.33
C ALA A 12 19.13 -7.36 -1.20
N ALA A 13 18.07 -7.85 -1.86
CA ALA A 13 18.03 -8.00 -3.31
C ALA A 13 18.05 -6.65 -4.05
N SER A 14 17.43 -5.61 -3.50
CA SER A 14 17.39 -4.28 -4.14
C SER A 14 18.75 -3.57 -4.17
N MET A 15 19.73 -4.04 -3.39
CA MET A 15 21.11 -3.53 -3.41
C MET A 15 22.01 -4.28 -4.43
N GLY A 16 21.51 -5.35 -5.03
CA GLY A 16 22.22 -6.15 -6.03
C GLY A 16 21.87 -5.79 -7.46
N ASP A 17 22.14 -6.71 -8.38
CA ASP A 17 21.76 -6.57 -9.78
C ASP A 17 20.24 -6.74 -9.96
N LEU A 18 19.54 -5.70 -10.39
CA LEU A 18 18.09 -5.75 -10.62
C LEU A 18 17.73 -6.47 -11.93
N ALA A 19 18.68 -6.64 -12.86
CA ALA A 19 18.43 -7.33 -14.13
C ALA A 19 18.04 -8.81 -13.93
N GLN A 20 18.43 -9.42 -12.81
CA GLN A 20 18.03 -10.78 -12.45
C GLN A 20 16.51 -10.94 -12.28
N PHE A 21 15.78 -9.84 -12.07
CA PHE A 21 14.32 -9.81 -11.92
C PHE A 21 13.62 -9.39 -13.21
N GLU A 22 14.32 -9.29 -14.34
CA GLU A 22 13.67 -9.08 -15.64
C GLU A 22 12.79 -10.27 -16.00
N GLU A 23 11.59 -9.97 -16.51
CA GLU A 23 10.61 -10.98 -16.88
C GLU A 23 10.42 -10.98 -18.40
N PRO A 24 10.30 -12.16 -19.04
CA PRO A 24 10.19 -12.26 -20.49
C PRO A 24 8.91 -11.62 -21.00
N ALA A 25 9.02 -10.91 -22.12
CA ALA A 25 7.90 -10.25 -22.78
C ALA A 25 6.83 -11.26 -23.29
N GLY A 26 5.61 -10.76 -23.52
CA GLY A 26 4.52 -11.51 -24.14
C GLY A 26 3.75 -12.45 -23.21
N LYS A 27 4.02 -12.41 -21.91
CA LYS A 27 3.23 -13.13 -20.90
C LYS A 27 1.98 -12.34 -20.52
N ARG A 28 0.86 -13.04 -20.34
CA ARG A 28 -0.36 -12.48 -19.76
C ARG A 28 -0.12 -12.19 -18.27
N ILE A 29 -0.44 -10.98 -17.85
CA ILE A 29 -0.37 -10.54 -16.45
C ILE A 29 -1.79 -10.30 -15.98
N GLU A 30 -2.12 -10.86 -14.82
CA GLU A 30 -3.38 -10.68 -14.11
C GLU A 30 -3.10 -10.10 -12.73
N GLY A 31 -4.02 -9.29 -12.23
CA GLY A 31 -3.84 -8.59 -10.96
C GLY A 31 -4.89 -7.50 -10.75
N TRP A 32 -4.56 -6.56 -9.89
CA TRP A 32 -5.48 -5.49 -9.47
C TRP A 32 -5.12 -4.18 -10.13
N LEU A 33 -6.14 -3.41 -10.47
CA LEU A 33 -5.97 -2.10 -11.07
C LEU A 33 -6.03 -1.03 -9.99
N HIS A 34 -5.00 -0.20 -9.95
CA HIS A 34 -4.88 0.88 -9.00
C HIS A 34 -4.88 2.22 -9.72
N LEU A 35 -5.51 3.20 -9.10
CA LEU A 35 -5.37 4.60 -9.52
C LEU A 35 -3.98 5.10 -9.17
N THR A 36 -3.52 6.12 -9.90
CA THR A 36 -2.27 6.81 -9.59
C THR A 36 -2.22 7.27 -8.14
N GLN A 37 -1.06 7.14 -7.49
CA GLN A 37 -0.86 7.58 -6.12
C GLN A 37 -0.45 9.05 -6.09
N LEU A 38 -1.28 9.89 -5.45
CA LEU A 38 -1.10 11.33 -5.39
C LEU A 38 -0.48 11.77 -4.06
N LEU A 39 0.09 12.97 -4.05
CA LEU A 39 0.45 13.70 -2.83
C LEU A 39 -0.81 14.07 -2.03
N PRO A 40 -0.66 14.35 -0.72
CA PRO A 40 -1.73 14.96 0.08
C PRO A 40 -2.35 16.16 -0.63
N GLY A 41 -3.68 16.23 -0.66
CA GLY A 41 -4.42 17.26 -1.39
C GLY A 41 -4.59 16.98 -2.89
N GLY A 42 -4.30 15.77 -3.37
CA GLY A 42 -4.63 15.32 -4.73
C GLY A 42 -3.72 15.86 -5.83
N ARG A 43 -2.49 16.23 -5.48
CA ARG A 43 -1.50 16.76 -6.44
C ARG A 43 -0.57 15.64 -6.93
N THR A 44 -0.06 15.75 -8.15
CA THR A 44 1.05 14.91 -8.62
C THR A 44 2.37 15.46 -8.10
N GLU A 45 3.40 14.62 -8.00
CA GLU A 45 4.76 15.09 -7.81
C GLU A 45 5.18 15.97 -9.00
N PRO A 46 5.96 17.04 -8.76
CA PRO A 46 6.59 17.74 -9.85
C PRO A 46 7.49 16.77 -10.65
N PRO A 47 7.60 16.93 -11.97
CA PRO A 47 8.53 16.16 -12.77
C PRO A 47 9.94 16.23 -12.18
N PRO A 48 10.67 15.12 -12.10
CA PRO A 48 12.01 15.15 -11.55
C PRO A 48 12.95 15.93 -12.47
N ALA A 49 13.89 16.67 -11.87
CA ALA A 49 14.88 17.45 -12.62
C ALA A 49 15.85 16.56 -13.41
N GLU A 50 16.09 15.34 -12.92
CA GLU A 50 16.92 14.32 -13.56
C GLU A 50 16.17 12.98 -13.60
N PRO A 51 16.47 12.09 -14.56
CA PRO A 51 15.87 10.77 -14.60
C PRO A 51 16.13 10.00 -13.29
N ARG A 52 15.08 9.38 -12.75
CA ARG A 52 15.13 8.57 -11.52
C ARG A 52 14.58 7.18 -11.74
N THR A 53 15.25 6.21 -11.15
CA THR A 53 14.89 4.78 -11.18
C THR A 53 14.10 4.33 -9.97
N ALA A 54 13.99 5.16 -8.93
CA ALA A 54 13.25 4.88 -7.70
C ALA A 54 12.18 5.94 -7.43
N TRP A 55 11.02 5.49 -6.98
CA TRP A 55 9.84 6.30 -6.73
C TRP A 55 9.23 5.93 -5.38
N TYR A 56 8.81 6.93 -4.61
CA TYR A 56 8.15 6.70 -3.32
C TYR A 56 6.66 6.36 -3.46
N ARG A 57 6.04 6.83 -4.55
CA ARG A 57 4.64 6.59 -4.91
C ARG A 57 4.57 6.18 -6.37
N ALA A 58 3.55 5.40 -6.72
CA ALA A 58 3.16 5.14 -8.10
C ALA A 58 2.47 6.38 -8.72
N ASP A 59 3.19 7.50 -8.81
CA ASP A 59 2.75 8.69 -9.54
C ASP A 59 3.01 8.54 -11.04
N ILE A 60 1.97 8.15 -11.75
CA ILE A 60 2.03 7.87 -13.19
C ILE A 60 2.46 9.10 -13.98
N ALA A 61 2.00 10.30 -13.60
CA ALA A 61 2.32 11.53 -14.33
C ALA A 61 3.80 11.89 -14.19
N GLY A 62 4.36 11.71 -13.00
CA GLY A 62 5.80 11.82 -12.78
C GLY A 62 6.58 10.82 -13.62
N ILE A 63 6.18 9.55 -13.62
CA ILE A 63 6.86 8.48 -14.39
C ILE A 63 6.77 8.74 -15.89
N GLN A 64 5.61 9.18 -16.38
CA GLN A 64 5.35 9.52 -17.78
C GLN A 64 6.36 10.54 -18.33
N ALA A 65 6.81 11.49 -17.50
CA ALA A 65 7.76 12.51 -17.93
C ALA A 65 9.12 11.94 -18.41
N GLN A 66 9.44 10.70 -18.04
CA GLN A 66 10.67 10.01 -18.44
C GLN A 66 10.47 8.98 -19.56
N LEU A 67 9.24 8.79 -20.06
CA LEU A 67 8.90 7.76 -21.05
C LEU A 67 8.47 8.38 -22.38
N ALA A 68 8.94 7.80 -23.48
CA ALA A 68 8.62 8.25 -24.84
C ALA A 68 7.23 7.84 -25.35
N TYR A 69 6.48 7.04 -24.57
CA TYR A 69 5.18 6.52 -24.95
C TYR A 69 4.13 6.83 -23.86
N PRO A 70 2.84 6.94 -24.23
CA PRO A 70 1.80 7.30 -23.28
C PRO A 70 1.44 6.15 -22.34
N LEU A 71 1.29 6.46 -21.06
CA LEU A 71 0.73 5.62 -20.00
C LEU A 71 -0.73 5.98 -19.74
N LEU A 72 -1.56 4.97 -19.45
CA LEU A 72 -2.87 5.18 -18.84
C LEU A 72 -2.69 5.69 -17.40
N PRO A 73 -3.59 6.51 -16.85
CA PRO A 73 -3.48 7.12 -15.51
C PRO A 73 -3.80 6.13 -14.37
N MET A 74 -3.29 4.91 -14.49
CA MET A 74 -3.52 3.76 -13.63
C MET A 74 -2.35 2.78 -13.80
N TYR A 75 -2.10 1.96 -12.78
CA TYR A 75 -1.15 0.86 -12.87
C TYR A 75 -1.81 -0.47 -12.49
N LEU A 76 -1.29 -1.54 -13.05
CA LEU A 76 -1.68 -2.91 -12.73
C LEU A 76 -0.68 -3.46 -11.70
N GLU A 77 -1.15 -3.88 -10.54
CA GLU A 77 -0.36 -4.61 -9.55
C GLU A 77 -0.51 -6.11 -9.82
N ALA A 78 0.60 -6.77 -10.19
CA ALA A 78 0.61 -8.17 -10.60
C ALA A 78 0.28 -9.10 -9.43
N GLY A 79 -0.74 -9.94 -9.60
CA GLY A 79 -1.16 -10.94 -8.63
C GLY A 79 -0.45 -12.29 -8.75
N PRO A 80 -0.72 -13.23 -7.84
CA PRO A 80 0.00 -14.50 -7.74
C PRO A 80 -0.24 -15.42 -8.94
N GLY A 81 -1.31 -15.20 -9.71
CA GLY A 81 -1.55 -15.88 -10.99
C GLY A 81 -0.57 -15.48 -12.10
N SER A 82 0.19 -14.40 -11.93
CA SER A 82 1.17 -13.91 -12.90
C SER A 82 2.55 -14.57 -12.71
N PRO A 83 3.20 -15.05 -13.79
CA PRO A 83 4.51 -15.72 -13.70
C PRO A 83 5.55 -14.81 -13.05
N ALA A 84 6.25 -15.23 -11.99
CA ALA A 84 7.23 -14.41 -11.26
C ALA A 84 8.66 -14.94 -11.40
N ALA A 85 9.64 -14.04 -11.59
CA ALA A 85 11.06 -14.40 -11.46
C ALA A 85 11.41 -14.89 -10.04
N PRO A 86 12.42 -15.75 -9.86
CA PRO A 86 12.84 -16.21 -8.53
C PRO A 86 13.15 -15.04 -7.58
N GLY A 87 12.62 -15.10 -6.35
CA GLY A 87 12.82 -14.06 -5.33
C GLY A 87 11.92 -12.83 -5.46
N LEU A 88 11.23 -12.68 -6.59
CA LEU A 88 10.21 -11.65 -6.80
C LEU A 88 8.86 -12.17 -6.30
N ARG A 89 8.23 -11.43 -5.39
CA ARG A 89 6.98 -11.83 -4.75
C ARG A 89 5.84 -10.98 -5.26
N ARG A 90 4.73 -11.64 -5.60
CA ARG A 90 3.49 -10.98 -6.01
C ARG A 90 2.73 -10.48 -4.80
N PHE A 91 1.97 -9.41 -5.02
CA PHE A 91 0.97 -8.99 -4.04
C PHE A 91 -0.18 -9.97 -4.06
N GLU A 92 -0.68 -10.29 -2.87
CA GLU A 92 -1.95 -10.97 -2.68
C GLU A 92 -2.69 -10.17 -1.61
N PRO A 93 -3.76 -9.45 -1.96
CA PRO A 93 -4.54 -8.71 -0.98
C PRO A 93 -5.22 -9.71 -0.06
N ASP A 94 -5.00 -9.54 1.24
CA ASP A 94 -5.76 -10.22 2.27
C ASP A 94 -7.12 -9.53 2.40
N ILE A 95 -8.10 -9.99 1.61
CA ILE A 95 -9.45 -9.46 1.63
C ILE A 95 -10.29 -10.30 2.58
N ALA A 96 -10.29 -9.92 3.85
CA ALA A 96 -11.24 -10.43 4.83
C ALA A 96 -12.57 -9.67 4.68
N PHE A 97 -13.63 -10.38 4.32
CA PHE A 97 -15.00 -9.85 4.33
C PHE A 97 -15.70 -10.09 5.68
N ASP A 98 -14.94 -10.09 6.77
CA ASP A 98 -15.46 -10.28 8.10
C ASP A 98 -15.55 -8.97 8.87
N ASP A 99 -16.23 -9.07 10.00
CA ASP A 99 -16.36 -8.00 10.96
C ASP A 99 -15.13 -7.88 11.87
N GLY A 100 -13.93 -8.28 11.42
CA GLY A 100 -12.68 -8.10 12.13
C GLY A 100 -12.77 -8.31 13.65
N PRO A 101 -12.02 -7.54 14.45
CA PRO A 101 -12.11 -7.57 15.91
C PRO A 101 -13.04 -6.49 16.50
N HIS A 102 -13.95 -5.86 15.72
CA HIS A 102 -14.68 -4.67 16.22
C HIS A 102 -15.53 -4.94 17.45
N MET A 103 -16.10 -6.14 17.59
CA MET A 103 -16.83 -6.52 18.80
C MET A 103 -15.93 -6.50 20.04
N GLY A 104 -14.70 -7.02 19.93
CA GLY A 104 -13.71 -7.00 21.01
C GLY A 104 -13.33 -5.57 21.40
N TYR A 105 -13.08 -4.71 20.41
CA TYR A 105 -12.80 -3.30 20.67
C TYR A 105 -13.97 -2.55 21.31
N ALA A 106 -15.21 -2.80 20.87
CA ALA A 106 -16.39 -2.20 21.48
C ALA A 106 -16.50 -2.60 22.95
N LEU A 107 -16.35 -3.89 23.27
CA LEU A 107 -16.37 -4.38 24.65
C LEU A 107 -15.27 -3.71 25.50
N GLN A 108 -14.06 -3.61 24.96
CA GLN A 108 -12.95 -2.93 25.63
C GLN A 108 -13.29 -1.48 25.97
N TRP A 109 -13.86 -0.72 25.03
CA TRP A 109 -14.28 0.66 25.28
C TRP A 109 -15.38 0.75 26.35
N PHE A 110 -16.37 -0.14 26.33
CA PHE A 110 -17.39 -0.18 27.37
C PHE A 110 -16.80 -0.49 28.75
N LEU A 111 -15.82 -1.39 28.84
CA LEU A 111 -15.11 -1.68 30.08
C LEU A 111 -14.32 -0.47 30.59
N PHE A 112 -13.61 0.24 29.69
CA PHE A 112 -12.90 1.47 30.06
C PHE A 112 -13.84 2.56 30.56
N CYS A 113 -14.95 2.80 29.87
CA CYS A 113 -16.00 3.72 30.31
C CYS A 113 -16.57 3.30 31.68
N GLY A 114 -16.81 2.00 31.89
CA GLY A 114 -17.30 1.45 33.16
C GLY A 114 -16.33 1.68 34.31
N ILE A 115 -15.04 1.36 34.12
CA ILE A 115 -13.98 1.59 35.12
C ILE A 115 -13.89 3.08 35.46
N LEU A 116 -13.89 3.95 34.44
CA LEU A 116 -13.85 5.40 34.64
C LEU A 116 -15.08 5.90 35.41
N ALA A 117 -16.28 5.44 35.05
CA ALA A 117 -17.51 5.83 35.73
C ALA A 117 -17.51 5.40 37.20
N VAL A 118 -17.16 4.14 37.49
CA VAL A 118 -17.06 3.64 38.86
C VAL A 118 -15.99 4.40 39.64
N GLY A 119 -14.79 4.55 39.07
CA GLY A 119 -13.69 5.28 39.68
C GLY A 119 -14.05 6.73 40.00
N TYR A 120 -14.71 7.42 39.07
CA TYR A 120 -15.18 8.79 39.26
C TYR A 120 -16.23 8.90 40.37
N VAL A 121 -17.25 8.05 40.36
CA VAL A 121 -18.28 8.03 41.43
C VAL A 121 -17.65 7.74 42.79
N SER A 122 -16.73 6.77 42.88
CA SER A 122 -16.02 6.44 44.12
C SER A 122 -15.13 7.58 44.61
N PHE A 123 -14.45 8.27 43.69
CA PHE A 123 -13.61 9.44 43.99
C PHE A 123 -14.46 10.59 44.53
N VAL A 124 -15.56 10.93 43.87
CA VAL A 124 -16.48 11.99 44.32
C VAL A 124 -17.10 11.63 45.69
N LYS A 125 -17.51 10.38 45.92
CA LYS A 125 -18.04 9.96 47.23
C LYS A 125 -17.02 10.02 48.37
N ARG A 126 -15.73 9.79 48.10
CA ARG A 126 -14.67 9.87 49.12
C ARG A 126 -14.19 11.30 49.40
N ASN A 127 -14.29 12.20 48.41
CA ASN A 127 -13.66 13.52 48.45
C ASN A 127 -14.66 14.70 48.32
N GLY A 128 -15.95 14.42 48.18
CA GLY A 128 -17.01 15.42 48.33
C GLY A 128 -17.19 15.77 49.80
N VAL A 129 -17.35 17.07 50.08
CA VAL A 129 -17.68 17.65 51.40
C VAL A 129 -18.91 16.99 52.02
#